data_AF-L1NK54-F1
#
_entry.id   AF-L1NK54-F1
#
_cell.length_a   1.000
_cell.length_b   1.000
_cell.length_c   1.000
_cell.angle_alpha   90.00
_cell.angle_beta   90.00
_cell.angle_gamma   90.00
#
_symmetry.space_group_name_H-M   'P 1'
#
loop_
_entity.id
_entity.type
_entity.pdbx_description
1 polymer ?
#
loop_
_entity_poly.entity_id
_entity_poly.type
_entity_poly.pdbx_seq_one_letter_code
_entity_poly.pdbx_strand_id
1 'polypeptide(L)'
;QQQMQDQNLRNLNDILEETPGITVLHDSVPGVSDSEYYSRGFPVNNYQLDGVIVNRSMLGNRTMQDSFLYDRIEVVRGSSGLTTGAGDPAASINFVRKRPSAEKAGALNLKYGSWGDKRIEFDYGGALNQSKTLKVRFVATMGHGGSFLDRVKQRSHAVYGVLEWSPDDKNFLTIGHRHQYQIVRGAPIKGVSRYSRVLIGRDPNTGEEIQKWIDERDTPPSFNNGANWAFDKQQTENSFIEYKHFFTPNFSLQAAYNRTRYQMKFLYGDIGTLGYAPAYNAATYEWGRGNYRFDGEALDIFADGKFKLFNQEQQVIVGISGE
;
A
#
# COMPACT_ATOMS: atom_id res chain seq x y z
N GLN A 1 -8.89 12.99 1.87
CA GLN A 1 -9.97 12.31 1.12
C GLN A 1 -10.34 12.98 -0.20
N GLN A 2 -10.74 14.25 -0.21
CA GLN A 2 -11.28 14.93 -1.39
C GLN A 2 -10.37 14.81 -2.63
N GLN A 3 -9.09 15.14 -2.50
CA GLN A 3 -8.11 15.00 -3.58
C GLN A 3 -8.03 13.57 -4.14
N MET A 4 -7.99 12.55 -3.26
CA MET A 4 -7.95 11.15 -3.69
C MET A 4 -9.20 10.76 -4.51
N GLN A 5 -10.36 11.34 -4.19
CA GLN A 5 -11.59 11.10 -4.96
C GLN A 5 -11.59 11.86 -6.28
N ASP A 6 -11.25 13.16 -6.27
CA ASP A 6 -11.29 14.03 -7.44
C ASP A 6 -10.29 13.60 -8.52
N GLN A 7 -9.10 13.19 -8.10
CA GLN A 7 -8.04 12.70 -9.00
C GLN A 7 -8.12 11.18 -9.23
N ASN A 8 -9.08 10.48 -8.59
CA ASN A 8 -9.22 9.04 -8.64
C ASN A 8 -7.90 8.30 -8.32
N LEU A 9 -7.21 8.72 -7.25
CA LEU A 9 -6.02 8.08 -6.73
C LEU A 9 -6.46 6.85 -5.93
N ARG A 10 -6.24 5.65 -6.46
CA ARG A 10 -6.88 4.42 -5.95
C ARG A 10 -5.99 3.66 -4.99
N ASN A 11 -4.69 3.79 -5.13
CA ASN A 11 -3.72 3.04 -4.35
C ASN A 11 -2.57 3.94 -3.88
N LEU A 12 -1.65 3.38 -3.09
CA LEU A 12 -0.54 4.15 -2.54
C LEU A 12 0.38 4.73 -3.62
N ASN A 13 0.62 4.01 -4.74
CA ASN A 13 1.48 4.52 -5.81
C ASN A 13 0.88 5.80 -6.40
N ASP A 14 -0.40 5.77 -6.78
CA ASP A 14 -1.12 6.93 -7.32
C ASP A 14 -1.02 8.13 -6.35
N ILE A 15 -1.16 7.88 -5.04
CA ILE A 15 -1.10 8.92 -4.01
C ILE A 15 0.31 9.50 -3.89
N LEU A 16 1.33 8.65 -3.89
CA LEU A 16 2.72 9.07 -3.71
C LEU A 16 3.32 9.72 -4.96
N GLU A 17 2.86 9.35 -6.16
CA GLU A 17 3.20 10.05 -7.40
C GLU A 17 2.72 11.50 -7.39
N GLU A 18 1.54 11.74 -6.81
CA GLU A 18 0.98 13.09 -6.63
C GLU A 18 1.50 13.79 -5.35
N THR A 19 2.37 13.14 -4.58
CA THR A 19 2.92 13.70 -3.33
C THR A 19 4.25 14.43 -3.57
N PRO A 20 4.32 15.75 -3.33
CA PRO A 20 5.54 16.52 -3.60
C PRO A 20 6.77 16.03 -2.83
N GLY A 21 7.85 15.76 -3.58
CA GLY A 21 9.15 15.36 -3.02
C GLY A 21 9.22 13.89 -2.60
N ILE A 22 8.28 13.06 -3.08
CA ILE A 22 8.39 11.61 -3.12
C ILE A 22 8.67 11.18 -4.55
N THR A 23 9.54 10.20 -4.72
CA THR A 23 9.78 9.52 -6.00
C THR A 23 9.31 8.08 -5.87
N VAL A 24 8.46 7.63 -6.78
CA VAL A 24 8.00 6.24 -6.86
C VAL A 24 8.80 5.52 -7.93
N LEU A 25 9.43 4.40 -7.56
CA LEU A 25 10.05 3.46 -8.49
C LEU A 25 9.15 2.22 -8.56
N HIS A 26 8.64 1.94 -9.75
CA HIS A 26 7.82 0.77 -10.01
C HIS A 26 8.70 -0.39 -10.47
N ASP A 27 8.62 -1.52 -9.77
CA ASP A 27 9.29 -2.75 -10.19
C ASP A 27 8.58 -3.42 -11.37
N SER A 28 7.25 -3.30 -11.42
CA SER A 28 6.41 -3.84 -12.49
C SER A 28 5.08 -3.07 -12.59
N VAL A 29 4.06 -3.65 -13.21
CA VAL A 29 2.71 -3.10 -13.24
C VAL A 29 2.16 -2.92 -11.82
N PRO A 30 1.33 -1.87 -11.59
CA PRO A 30 0.69 -1.65 -10.30
C PRO A 30 0.01 -2.92 -9.77
N GLY A 31 0.33 -3.28 -8.53
CA GLY A 31 -0.28 -4.44 -7.88
C GLY A 31 0.40 -5.79 -8.13
N VAL A 32 1.51 -5.81 -8.87
CA VAL A 32 2.44 -6.94 -8.98
C VAL A 32 3.78 -6.52 -8.39
N SER A 33 4.40 -7.39 -7.60
CA SER A 33 5.59 -7.04 -6.81
C SER A 33 5.33 -5.86 -5.85
N ASP A 34 6.38 -5.31 -5.24
CA ASP A 34 6.29 -4.11 -4.41
C ASP A 34 6.75 -2.89 -5.23
N SER A 35 6.63 -1.68 -4.67
CA SER A 35 7.25 -0.48 -5.24
C SER A 35 8.18 0.14 -4.21
N GLU A 36 9.23 0.82 -4.68
CA GLU A 36 10.14 1.54 -3.81
C GLU A 36 9.80 3.03 -3.83
N TYR A 37 9.74 3.61 -2.63
CA TYR A 37 9.43 5.03 -2.47
C TYR A 37 10.65 5.71 -1.88
N TYR A 38 11.03 6.84 -2.46
CA TYR A 38 12.19 7.61 -2.05
C TYR A 38 11.80 9.01 -1.61
N SER A 39 12.48 9.50 -0.58
CA SER A 39 12.41 10.88 -0.14
C SER A 39 13.83 11.34 0.17
N ARG A 40 14.23 12.49 -0.40
CA ARG A 40 15.56 13.09 -0.17
C ARG A 40 16.74 12.13 -0.42
N GLY A 41 16.60 11.19 -1.36
CA GLY A 41 17.63 10.22 -1.73
C GLY A 41 17.67 8.93 -0.89
N PHE A 42 16.78 8.79 0.11
CA PHE A 42 16.70 7.60 0.96
C PHE A 42 15.39 6.84 0.74
N PRO A 43 15.40 5.49 0.85
CA PRO A 43 14.19 4.71 0.78
C PRO A 43 13.29 4.98 1.99
N VAL A 44 11.98 5.01 1.76
CA VAL A 44 10.97 5.23 2.80
C VAL A 44 10.56 3.88 3.39
N ASN A 45 11.02 3.62 4.61
CA ASN A 45 10.74 2.39 5.35
C ASN A 45 9.89 2.60 6.61
N ASN A 46 9.54 3.84 6.94
CA ASN A 46 8.76 4.17 8.15
C ASN A 46 7.28 4.25 7.81
N TYR A 47 6.49 3.30 8.34
CA TYR A 47 5.06 3.23 8.11
C TYR A 47 4.27 3.27 9.41
N GLN A 48 3.08 3.84 9.34
CA GLN A 48 2.15 3.88 10.46
C GLN A 48 0.73 3.53 10.00
N LEU A 49 -0.01 2.84 10.86
CA LEU A 49 -1.46 2.65 10.73
C LEU A 49 -2.14 3.35 11.91
N ASP A 50 -2.90 4.40 11.64
CA ASP A 50 -3.50 5.28 12.65
C ASP A 50 -2.50 5.79 13.70
N GLY A 51 -1.27 6.09 13.26
CA GLY A 51 -0.16 6.55 14.11
C GLY A 51 0.64 5.43 14.79
N VAL A 52 0.16 4.20 14.81
CA VAL A 52 0.91 3.04 15.33
C VAL A 52 1.98 2.65 14.34
N ILE A 53 3.24 2.59 14.78
CA ILE A 53 4.36 2.14 13.96
C ILE A 53 4.11 0.69 13.54
N VAL A 54 4.24 0.43 12.24
CA VAL A 54 4.09 -0.89 11.66
C VAL A 54 5.17 -1.16 10.63
N ASN A 55 5.64 -2.40 10.57
CA ASN A 55 6.67 -2.75 9.61
C ASN A 55 6.07 -2.83 8.21
N ARG A 56 6.94 -2.82 7.20
CA ARG A 56 6.52 -2.92 5.80
C ARG A 56 5.56 -4.07 5.53
N SER A 57 5.83 -5.25 6.10
CA SER A 57 5.03 -6.47 5.88
C SER A 57 3.66 -6.45 6.55
N MET A 58 3.46 -5.64 7.60
CA MET A 58 2.18 -5.44 8.27
C MET A 58 1.18 -4.61 7.44
N LEU A 59 1.65 -3.90 6.42
CA LEU A 59 0.78 -3.34 5.38
C LEU A 59 0.36 -4.41 4.35
N GLY A 60 1.02 -5.57 4.33
CA GLY A 60 0.96 -6.51 3.21
C GLY A 60 1.74 -5.92 2.03
N ASN A 61 1.13 -5.91 0.85
CA ASN A 61 1.68 -5.14 -0.27
C ASN A 61 1.19 -3.69 -0.21
N ARG A 62 2.15 -2.77 -0.12
CA ARG A 62 1.90 -1.33 -0.01
C ARG A 62 1.21 -0.77 -1.23
N THR A 63 1.60 -1.24 -2.42
CA THR A 63 1.02 -0.86 -3.71
C THR A 63 -0.45 -1.26 -3.83
N MET A 64 -0.90 -2.21 -3.00
CA MET A 64 -2.28 -2.66 -2.99
C MET A 64 -3.18 -1.86 -2.06
N GLN A 65 -2.67 -1.07 -1.11
CA GLN A 65 -3.53 -0.42 -0.11
C GLN A 65 -4.62 0.41 -0.80
N ASP A 66 -5.88 -0.01 -0.64
CA ASP A 66 -7.00 0.65 -1.32
C ASP A 66 -7.31 1.96 -0.60
N SER A 67 -7.04 3.08 -1.27
CA SER A 67 -7.23 4.44 -0.78
C SER A 67 -8.64 4.70 -0.22
N PHE A 68 -9.66 4.00 -0.72
CA PHE A 68 -11.05 4.21 -0.31
C PHE A 68 -11.32 3.73 1.12
N LEU A 69 -10.45 2.90 1.69
CA LEU A 69 -10.51 2.48 3.09
C LEU A 69 -10.00 3.56 4.05
N TYR A 70 -9.29 4.56 3.53
CA TYR A 70 -8.61 5.58 4.31
C TYR A 70 -9.31 6.94 4.16
N ASP A 71 -9.26 7.71 5.24
CA ASP A 71 -9.64 9.11 5.23
C ASP A 71 -8.55 9.95 4.54
N ARG A 72 -7.29 9.62 4.87
CA ARG A 72 -6.10 10.28 4.33
C ARG A 72 -4.86 9.41 4.50
N ILE A 73 -3.84 9.74 3.71
CA ILE A 73 -2.47 9.27 3.87
C ILE A 73 -1.64 10.52 4.16
N GLU A 74 -0.91 10.50 5.27
CA GLU A 74 -0.07 11.62 5.71
C GLU A 74 1.39 11.27 5.46
N VAL A 75 2.15 12.22 4.90
CA VAL A 75 3.58 12.04 4.62
C VAL A 75 4.38 13.11 5.35
N VAL A 76 5.20 12.69 6.32
CA VAL A 76 6.14 13.58 7.02
C VAL A 76 7.54 13.32 6.47
N ARG A 77 8.12 14.33 5.80
CA ARG A 77 9.44 14.20 5.17
C ARG A 77 10.57 14.59 6.11
N GLY A 78 11.67 13.85 6.06
CA GLY A 78 12.87 14.06 6.89
C GLY A 78 13.07 12.96 7.93
N SER A 79 13.79 13.29 9.00
CA SER A 79 14.01 12.38 10.12
C SER A 79 12.85 12.50 11.11
N SER A 80 12.03 11.45 11.18
CA SER A 80 10.84 11.37 12.04
C SER A 80 11.05 10.46 13.26
N GLY A 81 12.30 10.16 13.63
CA GLY A 81 12.63 9.13 14.63
C GLY A 81 11.97 9.30 16.01
N LEU A 82 11.58 10.53 16.37
CA LEU A 82 10.80 10.79 17.58
C LEU A 82 9.43 10.09 17.59
N THR A 83 8.74 10.04 16.44
CA THR A 83 7.40 9.46 16.29
C THR A 83 7.38 8.14 15.54
N THR A 84 8.48 7.77 14.88
CA THR A 84 8.58 6.54 14.07
C THR A 84 9.60 5.54 14.60
N GLY A 85 10.23 5.83 15.74
CA GLY A 85 11.28 4.97 16.30
C GLY A 85 12.52 4.90 15.40
N ALA A 86 13.21 3.76 15.44
CA ALA A 86 14.36 3.52 14.58
C ALA A 86 13.93 3.42 13.11
N GLY A 87 14.57 4.20 12.23
CA GLY A 87 14.17 4.27 10.83
C GLY A 87 15.07 5.15 9.98
N ASP A 88 14.93 5.04 8.66
CA ASP A 88 15.71 5.82 7.70
C ASP A 88 15.29 7.30 7.72
N PRO A 89 16.24 8.26 7.57
CA PRO A 89 15.96 9.70 7.55
C PRO A 89 15.33 10.18 6.22
N ALA A 90 14.33 9.44 5.72
CA ALA A 90 13.68 9.64 4.44
C ALA A 90 12.35 10.40 4.60
N ALA A 91 11.31 9.66 4.98
CA ALA A 91 9.97 10.14 5.30
C ALA A 91 9.26 9.08 6.15
N SER A 92 8.10 9.44 6.68
CA SER A 92 7.13 8.52 7.23
C SER A 92 5.79 8.65 6.55
N ILE A 93 5.13 7.52 6.35
CA ILE A 93 3.83 7.43 5.70
C ILE A 93 2.84 6.85 6.70
N ASN A 94 1.86 7.66 7.10
CA ASN A 94 0.80 7.26 8.02
C ASN A 94 -0.52 7.07 7.27
N PHE A 95 -1.09 5.89 7.41
CA PHE A 95 -2.38 5.52 6.85
C PHE A 95 -3.46 5.77 7.90
N VAL A 96 -4.34 6.73 7.67
CA VAL A 96 -5.43 7.06 8.60
C VAL A 96 -6.73 6.46 8.09
N ARG A 97 -7.22 5.44 8.80
CA ARG A 97 -8.46 4.73 8.45
C ARG A 97 -9.67 5.61 8.66
N LYS A 98 -10.72 5.33 7.88
CA LYS A 98 -12.03 5.96 8.02
C LYS A 98 -12.67 5.60 9.37
N ARG A 99 -12.91 6.58 10.25
CA ARG A 99 -13.58 6.34 11.53
C ARG A 99 -15.11 6.50 11.47
N PRO A 100 -15.88 5.83 12.35
CA PRO A 100 -17.31 6.06 12.50
C PRO A 100 -17.64 7.49 12.91
N SER A 101 -18.83 7.96 12.52
CA SER A 101 -19.40 9.20 13.03
C SER A 101 -20.81 8.96 13.55
N ALA A 102 -21.33 9.86 14.38
CA ALA A 102 -22.69 9.72 14.90
C ALA A 102 -23.75 10.03 13.82
N GLU A 103 -23.42 10.93 12.90
CA GLU A 103 -24.28 11.29 11.78
C GLU A 103 -24.30 10.17 10.74
N LYS A 104 -25.47 9.92 10.17
CA LYS A 104 -25.58 8.95 9.09
C LYS A 104 -24.96 9.56 7.83
N ALA A 105 -23.88 8.96 7.36
CA ALA A 105 -23.19 9.39 6.16
C ALA A 105 -22.81 8.16 5.34
N GLY A 106 -22.77 8.32 4.02
CA GLY A 106 -22.36 7.26 3.13
C GLY A 106 -22.18 7.74 1.70
N ALA A 107 -21.53 6.91 0.90
CA ALA A 107 -21.28 7.15 -0.51
C ALA A 107 -21.38 5.82 -1.28
N LEU A 108 -21.91 5.91 -2.50
CA LEU A 108 -21.88 4.83 -3.48
C LEU A 108 -21.28 5.40 -4.76
N ASN A 109 -20.10 4.92 -5.15
CA ASN A 109 -19.45 5.32 -6.39
C ASN A 109 -19.43 4.17 -7.38
N LEU A 110 -19.78 4.48 -8.63
CA LEU A 110 -19.65 3.58 -9.77
C LEU A 110 -18.66 4.22 -10.73
N LYS A 111 -17.58 3.49 -11.04
CA LYS A 111 -16.49 3.97 -11.90
C LYS A 111 -16.34 3.05 -13.11
N TYR A 112 -16.14 3.66 -14.27
CA TYR A 112 -15.81 2.99 -15.52
C TYR A 112 -14.66 3.73 -16.22
N GLY A 113 -13.72 3.00 -16.80
CA GLY A 113 -12.55 3.59 -17.42
C GLY A 113 -11.93 2.75 -18.54
N SER A 114 -10.75 3.19 -18.97
CA SER A 114 -9.97 2.55 -20.02
C SER A 114 -9.72 1.07 -19.75
N TRP A 115 -9.56 0.29 -20.82
CA TRP A 115 -9.32 -1.17 -20.77
C TRP A 115 -10.42 -1.96 -20.02
N GLY A 116 -11.64 -1.43 -20.04
CA GLY A 116 -12.80 -2.07 -19.41
C GLY A 116 -12.74 -2.07 -17.89
N ASP A 117 -11.95 -1.17 -17.29
CA ASP A 117 -11.90 -0.97 -15.84
C ASP A 117 -13.28 -0.60 -15.30
N LYS A 118 -13.72 -1.33 -14.29
CA LYS A 118 -15.00 -1.19 -13.60
C LYS A 118 -14.74 -1.28 -12.11
N ARG A 119 -15.29 -0.34 -11.35
CA ARG A 119 -15.13 -0.34 -9.90
C ARG A 119 -16.38 0.18 -9.18
N ILE A 120 -16.71 -0.49 -8.08
CA ILE A 120 -17.79 -0.13 -7.17
C ILE A 120 -17.16 0.18 -5.82
N GLU A 121 -17.56 1.28 -5.21
CA GLU A 121 -17.13 1.68 -3.87
C GLU A 121 -18.36 2.00 -3.04
N PHE A 122 -18.43 1.45 -1.83
CA PHE A 122 -19.53 1.62 -0.90
C PHE A 122 -19.00 2.01 0.48
N ASP A 123 -19.54 3.06 1.06
CA ASP A 123 -19.20 3.54 2.41
C ASP A 123 -20.50 3.89 3.12
N TYR A 124 -20.67 3.41 4.34
CA TYR A 124 -21.81 3.75 5.17
C TYR A 124 -21.41 3.74 6.65
N GLY A 125 -21.80 4.77 7.39
CA GLY A 125 -21.58 4.85 8.83
C GLY A 125 -22.65 5.65 9.54
N GLY A 126 -22.71 5.49 10.87
CA GLY A 126 -23.65 6.21 11.72
C GLY A 126 -23.75 5.62 13.13
N ALA A 127 -24.52 6.28 13.98
CA ALA A 127 -24.90 5.75 15.30
C ALA A 127 -25.87 4.55 15.18
N LEU A 128 -25.64 3.53 16.00
CA LEU A 128 -26.47 2.33 16.14
C LEU A 128 -27.51 2.44 17.27
N ASN A 129 -27.40 3.45 18.14
CA ASN A 129 -28.34 3.69 19.24
C ASN A 129 -28.74 5.17 19.35
N GLN A 130 -29.86 5.43 20.01
CA GLN A 130 -30.40 6.79 20.19
C GLN A 130 -29.45 7.70 20.98
N SER A 131 -28.75 7.14 21.96
CA SER A 131 -27.75 7.85 22.77
C SER A 131 -26.45 8.16 22.02
N LYS A 132 -26.30 7.67 20.77
CA LYS A 132 -25.12 7.88 19.91
C LYS A 132 -23.78 7.39 20.52
N THR A 133 -23.85 6.55 21.56
CA THR A 133 -22.68 5.97 22.24
C THR A 133 -22.11 4.77 21.51
N LEU A 134 -22.85 4.19 20.55
CA LEU A 134 -22.37 3.11 19.71
C LEU A 134 -22.42 3.55 18.25
N LYS A 135 -21.27 3.57 17.58
CA LYS A 135 -21.12 4.01 16.19
C LYS A 135 -20.49 2.90 15.36
N VAL A 136 -20.86 2.83 14.08
CA VAL A 136 -20.30 1.87 13.14
C VAL A 136 -19.94 2.54 11.83
N ARG A 137 -18.95 2.00 11.13
CA ARG A 137 -18.69 2.28 9.72
C ARG A 137 -18.34 1.00 8.99
N PHE A 138 -18.88 0.87 7.79
CA PHE A 138 -18.62 -0.22 6.87
C PHE A 138 -18.23 0.35 5.52
N VAL A 139 -17.11 -0.13 4.98
CA VAL A 139 -16.55 0.30 3.69
C VAL A 139 -16.25 -0.94 2.87
N ALA A 140 -16.61 -0.93 1.59
CA ALA A 140 -16.34 -2.02 0.67
C ALA A 140 -15.95 -1.49 -0.71
N THR A 141 -15.04 -2.21 -1.38
CA THR A 141 -14.64 -1.94 -2.76
C THR A 141 -14.62 -3.22 -3.56
N MET A 142 -14.96 -3.14 -4.84
CA MET A 142 -14.83 -4.23 -5.80
C MET A 142 -14.40 -3.66 -7.14
N GLY A 143 -13.31 -4.16 -7.69
CA GLY A 143 -12.72 -3.68 -8.94
C GLY A 143 -12.38 -4.82 -9.90
N HIS A 144 -12.58 -4.58 -11.19
CA HIS A 144 -12.17 -5.47 -12.27
C HIS A 144 -11.82 -4.67 -13.52
N GLY A 145 -10.64 -4.89 -14.09
CA GLY A 145 -10.21 -4.20 -15.30
C GLY A 145 -9.05 -4.88 -16.00
N GLY A 146 -8.78 -4.42 -17.23
CA GLY A 146 -7.54 -4.69 -17.95
C GLY A 146 -6.48 -3.62 -17.67
N SER A 147 -5.39 -3.67 -18.44
CA SER A 147 -4.35 -2.65 -18.47
C SER A 147 -4.08 -2.24 -19.91
N PHE A 148 -3.31 -1.16 -20.07
CA PHE A 148 -2.68 -0.81 -21.34
C PHE A 148 -1.72 -1.90 -21.83
N LEU A 149 -1.14 -2.68 -20.91
CA LEU A 149 -0.37 -3.87 -21.24
C LEU A 149 -1.27 -5.01 -21.68
N ASP A 150 -0.91 -5.63 -22.80
CA ASP A 150 -1.64 -6.76 -23.36
C ASP A 150 -1.76 -7.90 -22.36
N ARG A 151 -2.92 -8.57 -22.32
CA ARG A 151 -3.18 -9.77 -21.49
C ARG A 151 -3.23 -9.54 -19.97
N VAL A 152 -2.82 -8.36 -19.47
CA VAL A 152 -2.90 -8.03 -18.06
C VAL A 152 -4.35 -7.82 -17.63
N LYS A 153 -4.77 -8.52 -16.57
CA LYS A 153 -6.09 -8.37 -15.96
C LYS A 153 -5.98 -8.33 -14.45
N GLN A 154 -6.72 -7.42 -13.84
CA GLN A 154 -6.78 -7.27 -12.39
C GLN A 154 -8.20 -7.50 -11.87
N ARG A 155 -8.27 -8.12 -10.69
CA ARG A 155 -9.48 -8.18 -9.86
C ARG A 155 -9.09 -7.88 -8.43
N SER A 156 -9.80 -6.95 -7.79
CA SER A 156 -9.58 -6.58 -6.39
C SER A 156 -10.89 -6.46 -5.66
N HIS A 157 -10.88 -6.73 -4.36
CA HIS A 157 -11.95 -6.34 -3.46
C HIS A 157 -11.39 -6.10 -2.05
N ALA A 158 -12.02 -5.20 -1.32
CA ALA A 158 -11.72 -4.97 0.07
C ALA A 158 -13.02 -4.76 0.85
N VAL A 159 -13.02 -5.18 2.11
CA VAL A 159 -14.06 -4.88 3.08
C VAL A 159 -13.42 -4.43 4.38
N TYR A 160 -14.01 -3.42 5.01
CA TYR A 160 -13.56 -2.85 6.26
C TYR A 160 -14.76 -2.53 7.12
N GLY A 161 -14.73 -2.99 8.37
CA GLY A 161 -15.73 -2.70 9.37
C GLY A 161 -15.07 -2.19 10.63
N VAL A 162 -15.65 -1.15 11.24
CA VAL A 162 -15.18 -0.60 12.50
C VAL A 162 -16.37 -0.19 13.36
N LEU A 163 -16.26 -0.50 14.64
CA LEU A 163 -17.22 -0.16 15.67
C LEU A 163 -16.51 0.65 16.73
N GLU A 164 -17.12 1.76 17.14
CA GLU A 164 -16.66 2.59 18.23
C GLU A 164 -17.74 2.65 19.31
N TRP A 165 -17.37 2.30 20.53
CA TRP A 165 -18.21 2.37 21.71
C TRP A 165 -17.66 3.39 22.68
N SER A 166 -18.44 4.43 22.94
CA SER A 166 -18.14 5.50 23.89
C SER A 166 -19.29 5.65 24.90
N PRO A 167 -19.32 4.87 26.00
CA PRO A 167 -20.43 4.87 26.96
C PRO A 167 -20.59 6.18 27.71
N ASP A 168 -19.52 6.97 27.80
CA ASP A 168 -19.44 8.29 28.42
C ASP A 168 -18.40 9.15 27.67
N ASP A 169 -18.15 10.36 28.17
CA ASP A 169 -17.20 11.30 27.57
C ASP A 169 -15.72 11.00 27.89
N LYS A 170 -15.44 9.92 28.65
CA LYS A 170 -14.09 9.56 29.10
C LYS A 170 -13.56 8.31 28.44
N ASN A 171 -14.42 7.38 28.05
CA ASN A 171 -14.04 6.05 27.59
C ASN A 171 -14.38 5.88 26.11
N PHE A 172 -13.40 5.46 25.31
CA PHE A 172 -13.57 5.20 23.88
C PHE A 172 -12.90 3.87 23.55
N LEU A 173 -13.70 2.90 23.10
CA LEU A 173 -13.23 1.60 22.63
C LEU A 173 -13.54 1.48 21.14
N THR A 174 -12.50 1.30 20.31
CA THR A 174 -12.65 1.07 18.87
C THR A 174 -12.16 -0.33 18.53
N ILE A 175 -12.97 -1.08 17.79
CA ILE A 175 -12.60 -2.40 17.27
C ILE A 175 -12.89 -2.41 15.79
N GLY A 176 -11.96 -2.90 15.00
CA GLY A 176 -12.19 -3.05 13.57
C GLY A 176 -11.42 -4.18 12.93
N HIS A 177 -11.87 -4.49 11.71
CA HIS A 177 -11.32 -5.54 10.90
C HIS A 177 -11.39 -5.15 9.42
N ARG A 178 -10.32 -5.45 8.69
CA ARG A 178 -10.20 -5.28 7.25
C ARG A 178 -9.77 -6.59 6.61
N HIS A 179 -10.46 -6.95 5.54
CA HIS A 179 -10.05 -7.96 4.59
C HIS A 179 -9.78 -7.31 3.23
N GLN A 180 -8.66 -7.64 2.61
CA GLN A 180 -8.34 -7.17 1.27
C GLN A 180 -7.75 -8.29 0.43
N TYR A 181 -8.21 -8.39 -0.81
CA TYR A 181 -7.77 -9.38 -1.79
C TYR A 181 -7.50 -8.71 -3.13
N GLN A 182 -6.43 -9.11 -3.80
CA GLN A 182 -6.34 -8.91 -5.24
C GLN A 182 -5.60 -10.03 -5.96
N ILE A 183 -5.90 -10.14 -7.25
CA ILE A 183 -5.18 -10.97 -8.19
C ILE A 183 -4.93 -10.20 -9.47
N VAL A 184 -3.67 -10.20 -9.90
CA VAL A 184 -3.25 -9.75 -11.23
C VAL A 184 -2.85 -10.98 -12.03
N ARG A 185 -3.26 -11.05 -13.29
CA ARG A 185 -2.96 -12.16 -14.21
C ARG A 185 -2.30 -11.63 -15.46
N GLY A 186 -1.44 -12.46 -16.05
CA GLY A 186 -0.74 -12.18 -17.29
C GLY A 186 0.28 -11.05 -17.17
N ALA A 187 0.63 -10.62 -15.96
CA ALA A 187 1.57 -9.52 -15.75
C ALA A 187 2.99 -10.05 -15.55
N PRO A 188 4.01 -9.30 -16.02
CA PRO A 188 5.39 -9.64 -15.73
C PRO A 188 5.74 -9.27 -14.29
N ILE A 189 6.75 -9.91 -13.72
CA ILE A 189 7.37 -9.47 -12.45
C ILE A 189 8.63 -8.66 -12.72
N LYS A 190 9.27 -8.88 -13.88
CA LYS A 190 10.46 -8.18 -14.33
C LYS A 190 10.24 -7.57 -15.71
N GLY A 191 10.68 -6.33 -15.86
CA GLY A 191 10.71 -5.65 -17.16
C GLY A 191 11.63 -6.34 -18.17
N VAL A 192 11.50 -5.93 -19.43
CA VAL A 192 12.40 -6.34 -20.52
C VAL A 192 13.71 -5.55 -20.46
N SER A 193 14.84 -6.19 -20.78
CA SER A 193 16.11 -5.48 -20.90
C SER A 193 16.05 -4.50 -22.07
N ARG A 194 16.39 -3.24 -21.80
CA ARG A 194 16.45 -2.19 -22.83
C ARG A 194 17.62 -2.41 -23.80
N TYR A 195 18.74 -2.94 -23.29
CA TYR A 195 19.94 -3.19 -24.08
C TYR A 195 20.34 -4.64 -23.96
N SER A 196 20.55 -5.27 -25.11
CA SER A 196 20.89 -6.69 -25.18
C SER A 196 22.19 -6.86 -25.94
N ARG A 197 23.04 -7.74 -25.44
CA ARG A 197 24.30 -8.08 -26.11
C ARG A 197 24.16 -9.45 -26.75
N VAL A 198 24.31 -9.49 -28.07
CA VAL A 198 24.21 -10.72 -28.85
C VAL A 198 25.57 -11.06 -29.43
N LEU A 199 25.99 -12.31 -29.25
CA LEU A 199 27.16 -12.87 -29.92
C LEU A 199 26.78 -13.15 -31.38
N ILE A 200 27.41 -12.45 -32.32
CA ILE A 200 27.12 -12.57 -33.76
C ILE A 200 28.17 -13.40 -34.51
N GLY A 201 29.28 -13.72 -33.85
CA GLY A 201 30.33 -14.56 -34.41
C GLY A 201 31.58 -14.55 -33.55
N ARG A 202 32.63 -15.18 -34.05
CA ARG A 202 33.95 -15.21 -33.44
C ARG A 202 34.97 -14.85 -34.51
N ASP A 203 35.90 -13.95 -34.20
CA ASP A 203 36.98 -13.61 -35.12
C ASP A 203 37.81 -14.89 -35.39
N PRO A 204 37.96 -15.32 -36.66
CA PRO A 204 38.65 -16.56 -36.98
C PRO A 204 40.17 -16.50 -36.76
N ASN A 205 40.75 -15.32 -36.68
CA ASN A 205 42.19 -15.11 -36.49
C ASN A 205 42.56 -14.95 -35.02
N THR A 206 41.73 -14.26 -34.23
CA THR A 206 42.02 -13.96 -32.81
C THR A 206 41.23 -14.84 -31.84
N GLY A 207 40.12 -15.45 -32.28
CA GLY A 207 39.20 -16.17 -31.42
C GLY A 207 38.38 -15.26 -30.51
N GLU A 208 38.42 -13.94 -30.69
CA GLU A 208 37.61 -13.00 -29.91
C GLU A 208 36.14 -13.04 -30.30
N GLU A 209 35.25 -12.89 -29.31
CA GLU A 209 33.82 -12.82 -29.52
C GLU A 209 33.41 -11.49 -30.17
N ILE A 210 32.76 -11.57 -31.32
CA ILE A 210 32.18 -10.39 -31.97
C ILE A 210 30.78 -10.20 -31.40
N GLN A 211 30.61 -9.16 -30.60
CA GLN A 211 29.36 -8.85 -29.92
C GLN A 211 28.71 -7.61 -30.53
N LYS A 212 27.39 -7.64 -30.69
CA LYS A 212 26.58 -6.50 -31.12
C LYS A 212 25.61 -6.11 -30.01
N TRP A 213 25.56 -4.82 -29.71
CA TRP A 213 24.52 -4.25 -28.84
C TRP A 213 23.25 -4.00 -29.65
N ILE A 214 22.11 -4.39 -29.09
CA ILE A 214 20.79 -4.13 -29.63
C ILE A 214 20.03 -3.29 -28.61
N ASP A 215 19.38 -2.24 -29.09
CA ASP A 215 18.56 -1.32 -28.31
C ASP A 215 17.09 -1.57 -28.64
N GLU A 216 16.33 -2.04 -27.67
CA GLU A 216 14.97 -2.58 -27.85
C GLU A 216 13.88 -1.57 -27.46
N ARG A 217 14.12 -0.29 -27.75
CA ARG A 217 13.14 0.78 -27.54
C ARG A 217 11.87 0.67 -28.41
N ASP A 218 11.93 -0.05 -29.53
CA ASP A 218 10.84 -0.13 -30.52
C ASP A 218 9.76 -1.17 -30.16
N THR A 219 9.46 -1.34 -28.87
CA THR A 219 8.29 -2.13 -28.43
C THR A 219 7.07 -1.21 -28.30
N PRO A 220 5.86 -1.63 -28.74
CA PRO A 220 4.67 -0.83 -28.56
C PRO A 220 4.37 -0.64 -27.06
N PRO A 221 3.71 0.45 -26.63
CA PRO A 221 3.36 0.65 -25.22
C PRO A 221 2.51 -0.47 -24.60
N SER A 222 1.81 -1.27 -25.41
CA SER A 222 1.05 -2.44 -24.94
C SER A 222 1.90 -3.70 -24.76
N PHE A 223 3.17 -3.68 -25.16
CA PHE A 223 4.05 -4.84 -25.11
C PHE A 223 4.15 -5.40 -23.70
N ASN A 224 3.87 -6.69 -23.59
CA ASN A 224 3.93 -7.41 -22.34
C ASN A 224 4.81 -8.65 -22.51
N ASN A 225 5.90 -8.71 -21.75
CA ASN A 225 6.83 -9.83 -21.73
C ASN A 225 6.41 -10.97 -20.76
N GLY A 226 5.36 -10.78 -19.97
CA GLY A 226 4.84 -11.79 -19.04
C GLY A 226 3.99 -12.87 -19.73
N ALA A 227 4.12 -14.10 -19.25
CA ALA A 227 3.38 -15.26 -19.72
C ALA A 227 1.88 -15.16 -19.40
N ASN A 228 1.03 -15.71 -20.26
CA ASN A 228 -0.44 -15.65 -20.10
C ASN A 228 -0.94 -16.31 -18.81
N TRP A 229 -0.20 -17.32 -18.33
CA TRP A 229 -0.51 -18.06 -17.11
C TRP A 229 0.04 -17.40 -15.85
N ALA A 230 0.87 -16.35 -15.98
CA ALA A 230 1.45 -15.66 -14.84
C ALA A 230 0.33 -15.07 -13.96
N PHE A 231 0.53 -15.11 -12.65
CA PHE A 231 -0.35 -14.45 -11.71
C PHE A 231 0.39 -14.03 -10.45
N ASP A 232 -0.13 -12.99 -9.82
CA ASP A 232 0.22 -12.57 -8.48
C ASP A 232 -1.09 -12.44 -7.68
N LYS A 233 -1.23 -13.24 -6.63
CA LYS A 233 -2.43 -13.31 -5.79
C LYS A 233 -2.06 -12.98 -4.36
N GLN A 234 -2.73 -11.97 -3.81
CA GLN A 234 -2.39 -11.38 -2.53
C GLN A 234 -3.64 -11.22 -1.67
N GLN A 235 -3.50 -11.47 -0.37
CA GLN A 235 -4.56 -11.34 0.60
C GLN A 235 -4.00 -10.81 1.92
N THR A 236 -4.64 -9.77 2.46
CA THR A 236 -4.27 -9.14 3.73
C THR A 236 -5.49 -9.08 4.65
N GLU A 237 -5.34 -9.62 5.85
CA GLU A 237 -6.24 -9.40 6.98
C GLU A 237 -5.58 -8.45 7.96
N ASN A 238 -6.31 -7.47 8.48
CA ASN A 238 -5.85 -6.64 9.58
C ASN A 238 -6.98 -6.48 10.60
N SER A 239 -6.72 -6.82 11.85
CA SER A 239 -7.63 -6.64 12.98
C SER A 239 -6.98 -5.73 14.00
N PHE A 240 -7.76 -4.84 14.61
CA PHE A 240 -7.22 -3.90 15.60
C PHE A 240 -8.23 -3.60 16.69
N ILE A 241 -7.68 -3.22 17.83
CA ILE A 241 -8.40 -2.73 18.99
C ILE A 241 -7.67 -1.51 19.54
N GLU A 242 -8.42 -0.47 19.85
CA GLU A 242 -7.92 0.76 20.43
C GLU A 242 -8.78 1.13 21.62
N TYR A 243 -8.15 1.50 22.73
CA TYR A 243 -8.81 1.99 23.91
C TYR A 243 -8.20 3.32 24.32
N LYS A 244 -9.05 4.33 24.51
CA LYS A 244 -8.67 5.65 25.01
C LYS A 244 -9.49 6.00 26.24
N HIS A 245 -8.80 6.44 27.29
CA HIS A 245 -9.39 6.85 28.54
C HIS A 245 -8.91 8.25 28.96
N PHE A 246 -9.85 9.14 29.25
CA PHE A 246 -9.56 10.44 29.88
C PHE A 246 -9.74 10.33 31.40
N PHE A 247 -8.63 10.37 32.13
CA PHE A 247 -8.65 10.49 33.60
C PHE A 247 -9.13 11.90 34.00
N THR A 248 -8.69 12.90 33.24
CA THR A 248 -9.12 14.29 33.33
C THR A 248 -9.20 14.89 31.92
N PRO A 249 -9.81 16.08 31.72
CA PRO A 249 -9.78 16.76 30.43
C PRO A 249 -8.36 17.05 29.90
N ASN A 250 -7.36 17.07 30.78
CA ASN A 250 -5.97 17.39 30.46
C ASN A 250 -5.03 16.17 30.53
N PHE A 251 -5.54 14.98 30.84
CA PHE A 251 -4.71 13.78 30.98
C PHE A 251 -5.45 12.56 30.46
N SER A 252 -4.89 11.94 29.43
CA SER A 252 -5.46 10.75 28.79
C SER A 252 -4.41 9.67 28.57
N LEU A 253 -4.87 8.43 28.51
CA LEU A 253 -4.08 7.26 28.13
C LEU A 253 -4.75 6.62 26.92
N GLN A 254 -3.95 6.22 25.95
CA GLN A 254 -4.39 5.50 24.77
C GLN A 254 -3.52 4.25 24.59
N ALA A 255 -4.17 3.13 24.25
CA ALA A 255 -3.53 1.88 23.88
C ALA A 255 -4.13 1.40 22.56
N ALA A 256 -3.29 0.97 21.63
CA ALA A 256 -3.67 0.48 20.32
C ALA A 256 -2.91 -0.81 20.02
N TYR A 257 -3.64 -1.85 19.61
CA TYR A 257 -3.08 -3.12 19.18
C TYR A 257 -3.57 -3.45 17.76
N ASN A 258 -2.64 -3.83 16.89
CA ASN A 258 -2.91 -4.23 15.52
C ASN A 258 -2.32 -5.62 15.27
N ARG A 259 -3.05 -6.47 14.55
CA ARG A 259 -2.55 -7.74 14.03
C ARG A 259 -2.81 -7.84 12.54
N THR A 260 -1.77 -8.08 11.75
CA THR A 260 -1.86 -8.29 10.31
C THR A 260 -1.45 -9.71 9.94
N ARG A 261 -2.27 -10.37 9.13
CA ARG A 261 -1.88 -11.57 8.39
C ARG A 261 -1.84 -11.27 6.90
N TYR A 262 -0.72 -11.56 6.27
CA TYR A 262 -0.52 -11.35 4.84
C TYR A 262 -0.11 -12.64 4.15
N GLN A 263 -0.71 -12.92 2.99
CA GLN A 263 -0.39 -14.07 2.16
C GLN A 263 -0.23 -13.63 0.71
N MET A 264 0.82 -14.10 0.06
CA MET A 264 1.07 -13.88 -1.36
C MET A 264 1.44 -15.19 -2.03
N LYS A 265 0.85 -15.44 -3.20
CA LYS A 265 1.19 -16.55 -4.07
C LYS A 265 1.37 -16.01 -5.47
N PHE A 266 2.53 -16.25 -6.05
CA PHE A 266 2.81 -15.81 -7.40
C PHE A 266 3.45 -16.92 -8.22
N LEU A 267 3.26 -16.80 -9.53
CA LEU A 267 3.84 -17.65 -10.54
C LEU A 267 4.10 -16.72 -11.75
N TYR A 268 5.34 -16.64 -12.22
CA TYR A 268 5.72 -15.76 -13.31
C TYR A 268 6.60 -16.46 -14.34
N GLY A 269 6.63 -15.88 -15.53
CA GLY A 269 7.36 -16.36 -16.69
C GLY A 269 7.54 -15.18 -17.63
N ASP A 270 8.72 -14.59 -17.66
CA ASP A 270 8.99 -13.33 -18.31
C ASP A 270 10.07 -13.52 -19.39
N ILE A 271 9.78 -13.09 -20.62
CA ILE A 271 10.77 -13.09 -21.69
C ILE A 271 11.63 -11.82 -21.63
N GLY A 272 12.86 -11.92 -22.11
CA GLY A 272 13.71 -10.77 -22.37
C GLY A 272 14.30 -10.07 -21.14
N THR A 273 14.25 -10.66 -19.94
CA THR A 273 14.72 -10.02 -18.70
C THR A 273 16.21 -9.68 -18.68
N LEU A 274 17.06 -10.50 -19.31
CA LEU A 274 18.50 -10.28 -19.41
C LEU A 274 18.96 -10.03 -20.86
N GLY A 275 18.21 -10.53 -21.83
CA GLY A 275 18.47 -10.30 -23.24
C GLY A 275 17.21 -10.47 -24.06
N TYR A 276 16.86 -9.44 -24.82
CA TYR A 276 15.76 -9.39 -25.77
C TYR A 276 16.32 -8.98 -27.14
N ALA A 277 16.16 -9.83 -28.14
CA ALA A 277 16.69 -9.63 -29.49
C ALA A 277 15.69 -10.15 -30.54
N PRO A 278 14.48 -9.56 -30.64
CA PRO A 278 13.46 -9.93 -31.62
C PRO A 278 13.95 -9.92 -33.06
N ALA A 279 14.89 -9.04 -33.43
CA ALA A 279 15.51 -9.03 -34.77
C ALA A 279 16.20 -10.36 -35.13
N TYR A 280 16.59 -11.14 -34.13
CA TYR A 280 17.20 -12.47 -34.25
C TYR A 280 16.28 -13.59 -33.75
N ASN A 281 15.00 -13.28 -33.48
CA ASN A 281 14.03 -14.18 -32.87
C ASN A 281 14.54 -14.87 -31.60
N ALA A 282 15.28 -14.13 -30.77
CA ALA A 282 15.90 -14.65 -29.57
C ALA A 282 15.53 -13.80 -28.34
N ALA A 283 15.26 -14.45 -27.22
CA ALA A 283 15.06 -13.81 -25.93
C ALA A 283 15.45 -14.77 -24.81
N THR A 284 15.94 -14.23 -23.70
CA THR A 284 16.03 -14.97 -22.45
C THR A 284 14.64 -15.26 -21.91
N TYR A 285 14.51 -16.32 -21.12
CA TYR A 285 13.26 -16.61 -20.44
C TYR A 285 13.55 -16.91 -18.98
N GLU A 286 12.91 -16.16 -18.10
CA GLU A 286 13.00 -16.33 -16.66
C GLU A 286 11.64 -16.74 -16.12
N TRP A 287 11.62 -17.64 -15.15
CA TRP A 287 10.38 -18.09 -14.54
C TRP A 287 10.60 -18.40 -13.07
N GLY A 288 9.52 -18.34 -12.31
CA GLY A 288 9.58 -18.67 -10.90
C GLY A 288 8.21 -18.71 -10.25
N ARG A 289 8.20 -19.21 -9.02
CA ARG A 289 7.00 -19.27 -8.19
C ARG A 289 7.36 -19.00 -6.75
N GLY A 290 6.43 -18.43 -6.01
CA GLY A 290 6.62 -18.16 -4.59
C GLY A 290 5.31 -18.26 -3.82
N ASN A 291 5.46 -18.57 -2.53
CA ASN A 291 4.38 -18.56 -1.56
C ASN A 291 4.95 -17.91 -0.29
N TYR A 292 4.46 -16.73 0.04
CA TYR A 292 4.88 -15.94 1.18
C TYR A 292 3.73 -15.83 2.18
N ARG A 293 4.07 -15.90 3.46
CA ARG A 293 3.14 -15.72 4.57
C ARG A 293 3.82 -14.88 5.63
N PHE A 294 3.04 -13.98 6.22
CA PHE A 294 3.46 -13.12 7.30
C PHE A 294 2.33 -13.01 8.33
N ASP A 295 2.68 -13.05 9.61
CA ASP A 295 1.82 -12.73 10.75
C ASP A 295 2.63 -11.77 11.61
N GLY A 296 2.09 -10.58 11.87
CA GLY A 296 2.77 -9.52 12.61
C GLY A 296 1.78 -8.82 13.53
N GLU A 297 2.29 -8.32 14.64
CA GLU A 297 1.50 -7.71 15.71
C GLU A 297 2.20 -6.44 16.16
N ALA A 298 1.47 -5.34 16.30
CA ALA A 298 2.00 -4.07 16.78
C ALA A 298 1.19 -3.57 17.96
N LEU A 299 1.87 -3.05 18.97
CA LEU A 299 1.30 -2.48 20.18
C LEU A 299 1.87 -1.09 20.40
N ASP A 300 1.01 -0.13 20.67
CA ASP A 300 1.38 1.23 21.06
C ASP A 300 0.57 1.66 22.28
N ILE A 301 1.25 2.19 23.29
CA ILE A 301 0.63 2.69 24.52
C ILE A 301 1.29 4.01 24.86
N PHE A 302 0.50 5.08 24.95
CA PHE A 302 1.00 6.40 25.32
C PHE A 302 0.03 7.16 26.22
N ALA A 303 0.60 8.02 27.06
CA ALA A 303 -0.11 9.00 27.86
C ALA A 303 0.15 10.40 27.31
N ASP A 304 -0.91 11.20 27.23
CA ASP A 304 -0.88 12.61 26.81
C ASP A 304 -1.38 13.47 27.98
N GLY A 305 -0.52 14.38 28.45
CA GLY A 305 -0.76 15.23 29.60
C GLY A 305 -0.48 16.71 29.32
N LYS A 306 -1.40 17.58 29.73
CA LYS A 306 -1.23 19.04 29.71
C LYS A 306 -1.17 19.58 31.13
N PHE A 307 -0.20 20.46 31.39
CA PHE A 307 0.02 21.08 32.70
C PHE A 307 0.54 22.51 32.57
N LYS A 308 0.47 23.30 33.65
CA LYS A 308 1.04 24.66 33.66
C LYS A 308 2.40 24.67 34.34
N LEU A 309 3.38 25.27 33.68
CA LEU A 309 4.71 25.54 34.22
C LEU A 309 5.04 27.02 33.97
N PHE A 310 5.37 27.78 35.03
CA PHE A 310 5.61 29.23 34.95
C PHE A 310 4.48 30.03 34.28
N ASN A 311 3.22 29.72 34.60
CA ASN A 311 2.02 30.30 33.99
C ASN A 311 1.88 30.08 32.47
N GLN A 312 2.67 29.18 31.88
CA GLN A 312 2.57 28.78 30.49
C GLN A 312 2.03 27.35 30.40
N GLU A 313 1.20 27.09 29.39
CA GLU A 313 0.72 25.73 29.11
C GLU A 313 1.84 24.89 28.51
N GLN A 314 2.00 23.67 29.02
CA GLN A 314 2.95 22.67 28.56
C GLN A 314 2.18 21.40 28.20
N GLN A 315 2.72 20.62 27.26
CA GLN A 315 2.21 19.30 26.90
C GLN A 315 3.36 18.30 26.91
N VAL A 316 3.09 17.11 27.46
CA VAL A 316 4.02 15.99 27.47
C VAL A 316 3.32 14.75 26.95
N ILE A 317 4.03 14.01 26.09
CA ILE A 317 3.61 12.70 25.61
C ILE A 317 4.70 11.71 26.02
N VAL A 318 4.30 10.62 26.65
CA VAL A 318 5.20 9.52 27.04
C VAL A 318 4.54 8.22 26.61
N GLY A 319 5.27 7.36 25.91
CA GLY A 319 4.72 6.10 25.43
C GLY A 319 5.78 5.04 25.16
N ILE A 320 5.28 3.85 24.84
CA ILE A 320 6.04 2.69 24.42
C ILE A 320 5.31 2.06 23.23
N SER A 321 6.08 1.75 22.19
CA SER A 321 5.60 1.13 20.96
C SER A 321 6.47 -0.07 20.60
N GLY A 322 5.88 -1.08 19.96
CA GLY A 322 6.59 -2.25 19.44
C GLY A 322 5.80 -2.96 18.35
N GLU A 323 6.51 -3.70 17.51
CA GLU A 323 6.01 -4.48 16.37
C GLU A 323 6.76 -5.81 16.20
#